data_AF-A0A2T1E0B1-F1
#
_entry.id   AF-A0A2T1E0B1-F1
#
_cell.length_a   1.000
_cell.length_b   1.000
_cell.length_c   1.000
_cell.angle_alpha   90.00
_cell.angle_beta   90.00
_cell.angle_gamma   90.00
#
_symmetry.space_group_name_H-M   'P 1'
#
loop_
_entity.id
_entity.type
_entity.pdbx_description
1 polymer ?
#
loop_
_entity_poly.entity_id
_entity_poly.type
_entity_poly.pdbx_seq_one_letter_code
_entity_poly.pdbx_strand_id
1 'polypeptide(L)'
;MTPTYKQLELDLWGDLKTALTDPEATEMELLWHSLESAIAQARPVTGFALSDSNEQLSVAGDAISQIVQVYVKRANSILDSLEVTDSSDGPVLDEDFLSGLMRSSIRIDLSDLIEEFAFDDVESSPISTGSVVSILDRKEARALARKARAAMKTALKELAEKENIPKWQQAIALWLQQHQGEKVSLWKLQQALAMPLVEVWLGLLHSPTPYQWDRQGEFYQEVRDFWISN
;
A
#
# COMPACT_ATOMS: atom_id res chain seq x y z
N MET A 1 -55.08 -18.98 9.32
CA MET A 1 -53.84 -18.97 8.52
C MET A 1 -52.77 -18.35 9.39
N THR A 2 -51.93 -19.19 10.00
CA THR A 2 -50.80 -18.75 10.82
C THR A 2 -49.74 -18.15 9.90
N PRO A 3 -49.10 -17.06 10.31
CA PRO A 3 -48.36 -16.24 9.38
C PRO A 3 -46.93 -16.77 9.17
N THR A 4 -46.53 -16.85 7.90
CA THR A 4 -45.27 -17.41 7.40
C THR A 4 -44.02 -16.65 7.86
N TYR A 5 -44.16 -15.44 8.42
CA TYR A 5 -43.04 -14.57 8.80
C TYR A 5 -42.14 -15.18 9.89
N LYS A 6 -42.71 -15.83 10.92
CA LYS A 6 -41.90 -16.38 12.03
C LYS A 6 -40.96 -17.49 11.59
N GLN A 7 -41.32 -18.20 10.52
CA GLN A 7 -40.60 -19.39 10.10
C GLN A 7 -39.32 -19.02 9.33
N LEU A 8 -39.35 -17.95 8.53
CA LEU A 8 -38.18 -17.44 7.80
C LEU A 8 -37.19 -16.70 8.71
N GLU A 9 -37.68 -15.97 9.72
CA GLU A 9 -36.80 -15.38 10.74
C GLU A 9 -36.06 -16.48 11.52
N LEU A 10 -36.74 -17.58 11.84
CA LEU A 10 -36.13 -18.71 12.54
C LEU A 10 -35.03 -19.40 11.71
N ASP A 11 -35.21 -19.46 10.39
CA ASP A 11 -34.28 -20.05 9.42
C ASP A 11 -32.99 -19.21 9.32
N LEU A 12 -33.13 -17.89 9.12
CA LEU A 12 -32.00 -16.95 9.05
C LEU A 12 -31.13 -16.96 10.31
N TRP A 13 -31.73 -16.91 11.50
CA TRP A 13 -30.95 -16.92 12.75
C TRP A 13 -30.30 -18.28 13.03
N GLY A 14 -30.91 -19.38 12.57
CA GLY A 14 -30.32 -20.71 12.61
C GLY A 14 -29.07 -20.80 11.71
N ASP A 15 -29.19 -20.28 10.49
CA ASP A 15 -28.10 -20.24 9.51
C ASP A 15 -26.95 -19.34 9.99
N LEU A 16 -27.25 -18.16 10.52
CA LEU A 16 -26.23 -17.25 11.07
C LEU A 16 -25.49 -17.85 12.27
N LYS A 17 -26.20 -18.56 13.16
CA LYS A 17 -25.58 -19.23 14.30
C LYS A 17 -24.66 -20.36 13.85
N THR A 18 -25.07 -21.12 12.84
CA THR A 18 -24.26 -22.18 12.23
C THR A 18 -23.03 -21.58 11.57
N ALA A 19 -23.19 -20.51 10.81
CA ALA A 19 -22.10 -19.78 10.15
C ALA A 19 -21.11 -19.14 11.13
N LEU A 20 -21.57 -18.68 12.29
CA LEU A 20 -20.70 -18.19 13.36
C LEU A 20 -19.89 -19.31 14.03
N THR A 21 -20.36 -20.56 13.94
CA THR A 21 -19.70 -21.73 14.51
C THR A 21 -18.68 -22.32 13.52
N ASP A 22 -19.04 -22.37 12.24
CA ASP A 22 -18.18 -22.82 11.14
C ASP A 22 -18.16 -21.81 9.98
N PRO A 23 -17.35 -20.74 10.09
CA PRO A 23 -17.33 -19.65 9.11
C PRO A 23 -16.67 -20.05 7.78
N GLU A 24 -15.93 -21.16 7.73
CA GLU A 24 -15.21 -21.59 6.53
C GLU A 24 -16.09 -22.37 5.56
N ALA A 25 -16.99 -23.21 6.09
CA ALA A 25 -17.96 -23.98 5.31
C ALA A 25 -19.21 -23.17 4.90
N THR A 26 -19.28 -21.90 5.27
CA THR A 26 -20.46 -21.06 5.06
C THR A 26 -20.51 -20.47 3.66
N GLU A 27 -21.63 -20.69 2.95
CA GLU A 27 -21.95 -20.00 1.69
C GLU A 27 -22.53 -18.61 1.95
N MET A 28 -21.68 -17.58 1.87
CA MET A 28 -22.06 -16.19 2.19
C MET A 28 -23.15 -15.62 1.28
N GLU A 29 -23.24 -16.05 0.02
CA GLU A 29 -24.27 -15.60 -0.91
C GLU A 29 -25.67 -16.07 -0.47
N LEU A 30 -25.79 -17.28 0.07
CA LEU A 30 -27.04 -17.80 0.59
C LEU A 30 -27.50 -17.04 1.84
N LEU A 31 -26.58 -16.65 2.72
CA LEU A 31 -26.89 -15.82 3.89
C LEU A 31 -27.43 -14.45 3.50
N TRP A 32 -26.83 -13.80 2.51
CA TRP A 32 -27.30 -12.51 2.00
C TRP A 32 -28.67 -12.62 1.32
N HIS A 33 -28.89 -13.67 0.53
CA HIS A 33 -30.20 -13.92 -0.08
C HIS A 33 -31.29 -14.25 0.96
N SER A 34 -30.95 -14.99 2.02
CA SER A 34 -31.86 -15.27 3.14
C SER A 34 -32.27 -13.98 3.85
N LEU A 35 -31.31 -13.08 4.13
CA LEU A 35 -31.57 -11.77 4.72
C LEU A 35 -32.43 -10.89 3.80
N GLU A 36 -32.10 -10.81 2.51
CA GLU A 36 -32.87 -10.02 1.54
C GLU A 36 -34.30 -10.53 1.41
N SER A 37 -34.49 -11.85 1.39
CA SER A 37 -35.80 -12.50 1.39
C SER A 37 -36.60 -12.17 2.65
N ALA A 38 -35.97 -12.18 3.83
CA ALA A 38 -36.59 -11.80 5.09
C ALA A 38 -37.03 -10.34 5.10
N ILE A 39 -36.19 -9.42 4.60
CA ILE A 39 -36.50 -7.98 4.52
C ILE A 39 -37.59 -7.69 3.46
N ALA A 40 -37.52 -8.35 2.30
CA ALA A 40 -38.47 -8.13 1.20
C ALA A 40 -39.89 -8.59 1.57
N GLN A 41 -40.01 -9.69 2.31
CA GLN A 41 -41.29 -10.21 2.79
C GLN A 41 -41.84 -9.46 4.01
N ALA A 42 -40.97 -8.78 4.77
CA ALA A 42 -41.37 -7.94 5.90
C ALA A 42 -42.00 -6.60 5.47
N ARG A 43 -41.85 -6.18 4.20
CA ARG A 43 -42.44 -4.92 3.70
C ARG A 43 -43.98 -5.02 3.64
N PRO A 44 -44.74 -4.23 4.41
CA PRO A 44 -46.20 -4.24 4.32
C PRO A 44 -46.64 -3.66 2.97
N VAL A 45 -47.56 -4.34 2.28
CA VAL A 45 -48.09 -3.98 0.94
C VAL A 45 -48.96 -2.70 0.96
N THR A 46 -49.20 -2.09 2.12
CA THR A 46 -50.09 -0.92 2.25
C THR A 46 -49.41 0.21 3.03
N GLY A 47 -49.35 1.41 2.42
CA GLY A 47 -48.57 2.58 2.84
C GLY A 47 -49.00 3.31 4.12
N PHE A 48 -49.29 2.60 5.21
CA PHE A 48 -49.59 3.19 6.52
C PHE A 48 -49.07 2.32 7.67
N ALA A 49 -47.74 2.23 7.85
CA ALA A 49 -47.13 1.65 9.05
C ALA A 49 -45.66 2.09 9.23
N LEU A 50 -45.44 3.35 9.59
CA LEU A 50 -44.10 3.88 9.90
C LEU A 50 -43.50 3.31 11.21
N SER A 51 -44.31 2.61 12.01
CA SER A 51 -43.88 2.02 13.29
C SER A 51 -43.21 0.65 13.15
N ASP A 52 -43.65 -0.19 12.20
CA ASP A 52 -43.03 -1.51 11.92
C ASP A 52 -41.69 -1.41 11.18
N SER A 53 -41.48 -0.31 10.44
CA SER A 53 -40.25 -0.14 9.64
C SER A 53 -38.99 0.01 10.49
N ASN A 54 -39.08 0.62 11.68
CA ASN A 54 -37.92 0.83 12.55
C ASN A 54 -37.47 -0.46 13.23
N GLU A 55 -38.40 -1.31 13.67
CA GLU A 55 -38.07 -2.62 14.24
C GLU A 55 -37.46 -3.53 13.17
N GLN A 56 -37.99 -3.51 11.94
CA GLN A 56 -37.41 -4.25 10.81
C GLN A 56 -36.00 -3.76 10.43
N LEU A 57 -35.77 -2.44 10.43
CA LEU A 57 -34.44 -1.87 10.22
C LEU A 57 -33.47 -2.29 11.33
N SER A 58 -33.94 -2.37 12.58
CA SER A 58 -33.14 -2.86 13.70
C SER A 58 -32.76 -4.33 13.53
N VAL A 59 -33.74 -5.19 13.20
CA VAL A 59 -33.53 -6.62 12.97
C VAL A 59 -32.59 -6.87 11.78
N ALA A 60 -32.75 -6.10 10.70
CA ALA A 60 -31.84 -6.14 9.55
C ALA A 60 -30.43 -5.69 9.93
N GLY A 61 -30.30 -4.64 10.73
CA GLY A 61 -29.02 -4.17 11.26
C GLY A 61 -28.31 -5.24 12.10
N ASP A 62 -29.06 -5.93 12.96
CA ASP A 62 -28.54 -7.02 13.79
C ASP A 62 -28.08 -8.20 12.94
N ALA A 63 -28.85 -8.57 11.91
CA ALA A 63 -28.46 -9.64 10.98
C ALA A 63 -27.20 -9.28 10.18
N ILE A 64 -27.10 -8.05 9.66
CA ILE A 64 -25.91 -7.56 8.97
C ILE A 64 -24.69 -7.59 9.89
N SER A 65 -24.85 -7.17 11.15
CA SER A 65 -23.78 -7.22 12.15
C SER A 65 -23.25 -8.65 12.36
N GLN A 66 -24.14 -9.65 12.39
CA GLN A 66 -23.74 -11.06 12.50
C GLN A 66 -23.05 -11.56 11.23
N ILE A 67 -23.50 -11.18 10.03
CA ILE A 67 -22.81 -11.53 8.78
C ILE A 67 -21.39 -10.95 8.75
N VAL A 68 -21.22 -9.69 9.18
CA VAL A 68 -19.90 -9.06 9.31
C VAL A 68 -19.01 -9.82 10.30
N GLN A 69 -19.56 -10.29 11.42
CA GLN A 69 -18.81 -11.12 12.37
C GLN A 69 -18.34 -12.44 11.75
N VAL A 70 -19.15 -13.07 10.88
CA VAL A 70 -18.73 -14.26 10.12
C VAL A 70 -17.53 -13.93 9.22
N TYR A 71 -17.56 -12.80 8.49
CA TYR A 71 -16.41 -12.35 7.69
C TYR A 71 -15.15 -12.12 8.52
N VAL A 72 -15.27 -11.48 9.68
CA VAL A 72 -14.14 -11.24 10.59
C VAL A 72 -13.53 -12.55 11.07
N LYS A 73 -14.36 -13.51 11.49
CA LYS A 73 -13.87 -14.83 11.92
C LYS A 73 -13.16 -15.57 10.78
N ARG A 74 -13.71 -15.50 9.57
CA ARG A 74 -13.09 -16.13 8.39
C ARG A 74 -11.75 -15.49 8.05
N ALA A 75 -11.67 -14.16 8.07
CA ALA A 75 -10.43 -13.44 7.84
C ALA A 75 -9.35 -13.78 8.88
N ASN A 76 -9.73 -13.85 10.16
CA ASN A 76 -8.81 -14.26 11.22
C ASN A 76 -8.33 -15.71 11.03
N SER A 77 -9.22 -16.64 10.69
CA SER A 77 -8.80 -18.03 10.41
C SER A 77 -7.79 -18.13 9.26
N ILE A 78 -8.00 -17.35 8.19
CA ILE A 78 -7.03 -17.26 7.09
C ILE A 78 -5.70 -16.71 7.58
N LEU A 79 -5.70 -15.62 8.36
CA LEU A 79 -4.47 -15.04 8.90
C LEU A 79 -3.76 -16.01 9.84
N ASP A 80 -4.48 -16.70 10.72
CA ASP A 80 -3.92 -17.72 11.61
C ASP A 80 -3.29 -18.87 10.80
N SER A 81 -3.91 -19.31 9.70
CA SER A 81 -3.35 -20.34 8.82
C SER A 81 -2.04 -19.90 8.13
N LEU A 82 -1.92 -18.61 7.82
CA LEU A 82 -0.71 -18.02 7.25
C LEU A 82 0.39 -17.84 8.29
N GLU A 83 0.04 -17.52 9.54
CA GLU A 83 1.02 -17.43 10.64
C GLU A 83 1.58 -18.81 11.01
N VAL A 84 0.79 -19.89 10.88
CA VAL A 84 1.25 -21.27 11.12
C VAL A 84 2.24 -21.75 10.05
N THR A 85 2.34 -21.08 8.90
CA THR A 85 3.35 -21.41 7.86
C THR A 85 4.77 -20.93 8.20
N ASP A 86 4.97 -20.22 9.32
CA ASP A 86 6.29 -20.00 9.95
C ASP A 86 6.82 -21.28 10.64
N SER A 87 6.74 -22.41 9.93
CA SER A 87 7.46 -23.63 10.31
C SER A 87 8.95 -23.31 10.41
N SER A 88 9.58 -23.75 11.51
CA SER A 88 11.02 -23.56 11.78
C SER A 88 11.96 -24.09 10.68
N ASP A 89 11.44 -24.83 9.71
CA ASP A 89 12.15 -25.37 8.54
C ASP A 89 12.26 -24.38 7.37
N GLY A 90 11.58 -23.23 7.43
CA GLY A 90 11.57 -22.24 6.34
C GLY A 90 10.76 -22.72 5.12
N PRO A 91 10.64 -21.87 4.08
CA PRO A 91 9.92 -22.23 2.86
C PRO A 91 10.68 -23.34 2.11
N VAL A 92 10.02 -24.48 1.90
CA VAL A 92 10.53 -25.53 1.01
C VAL A 92 10.36 -25.03 -0.43
N LEU A 93 11.44 -24.54 -1.01
CA LEU A 93 11.50 -24.17 -2.43
C LEU A 93 11.79 -25.43 -3.25
N ASP A 94 10.93 -25.74 -4.21
CA ASP A 94 11.14 -26.84 -5.15
C ASP A 94 12.20 -26.48 -6.21
N GLU A 95 12.81 -27.51 -6.81
CA GLU A 95 13.83 -27.31 -7.86
C GLU A 95 13.25 -26.60 -9.09
N ASP A 96 11.94 -26.76 -9.35
CA ASP A 96 11.23 -26.11 -10.45
C ASP A 96 11.11 -24.60 -10.24
N PHE A 97 10.79 -24.11 -9.03
CA PHE A 97 10.80 -22.67 -8.73
C PHE A 97 12.21 -22.07 -8.85
N LEU A 98 13.23 -22.81 -8.40
CA LEU A 98 14.61 -22.36 -8.51
C LEU A 98 15.10 -22.35 -9.96
N SER A 99 14.62 -23.24 -10.82
CA SER A 99 15.05 -23.36 -12.22
C SER A 99 14.82 -22.08 -13.03
N GLY A 100 13.76 -21.32 -12.74
CA GLY A 100 13.48 -20.03 -13.38
C GLY A 100 14.29 -18.85 -12.81
N LEU A 101 14.78 -18.98 -11.56
CA LEU A 101 15.58 -17.96 -10.89
C LEU A 101 17.09 -18.14 -11.07
N MET A 102 17.53 -19.37 -11.37
CA MET A 102 18.92 -19.67 -11.67
C MET A 102 19.28 -19.07 -13.03
N ARG A 103 19.89 -17.89 -13.03
CA ARG A 103 20.62 -17.39 -14.20
C ARG A 103 21.67 -18.44 -14.58
N SER A 104 21.55 -19.01 -15.78
CA SER A 104 22.59 -19.84 -16.37
C SER A 104 23.90 -19.06 -16.33
N SER A 105 24.84 -19.46 -15.49
CA SER A 105 26.16 -18.84 -15.47
C SER A 105 26.84 -19.18 -16.80
N ILE A 106 26.92 -18.21 -17.70
CA ILE A 106 27.75 -18.29 -18.90
C ILE A 106 29.20 -18.15 -18.42
N ARG A 107 30.00 -19.19 -18.65
CA ARG A 107 31.45 -19.13 -18.50
C ARG A 107 32.01 -18.74 -19.86
N ILE A 108 32.50 -17.51 -19.97
CA ILE A 108 33.26 -17.05 -21.13
C ILE A 108 34.72 -17.28 -20.80
N ASP A 109 35.42 -17.99 -21.68
CA ASP A 109 36.88 -18.05 -21.61
C ASP A 109 37.43 -16.69 -22.03
N LEU A 110 38.07 -15.99 -21.09
CA LEU A 110 38.62 -14.65 -21.34
C LEU A 110 39.76 -14.69 -22.37
N SER A 111 40.35 -15.85 -22.63
CA SER A 111 41.35 -16.04 -23.69
C SER A 111 40.79 -15.77 -25.09
N ASP A 112 39.50 -16.00 -25.33
CA ASP A 112 38.85 -15.71 -26.63
C ASP A 112 38.48 -14.23 -26.81
N LEU A 113 38.54 -13.43 -25.73
CA LEU A 113 38.16 -12.01 -25.73
C LEU A 113 39.35 -11.05 -25.60
N ILE A 114 40.55 -11.57 -25.37
CA ILE A 114 41.78 -10.78 -25.37
C ILE A 114 42.37 -10.84 -26.78
N GLU A 115 42.15 -9.79 -27.57
CA GLU A 115 43.01 -9.52 -28.71
C GLU A 115 44.41 -9.18 -28.15
N GLU A 116 45.46 -9.77 -28.71
CA GLU A 116 46.83 -9.71 -28.19
C GLU A 116 47.40 -8.29 -28.30
N PHE A 117 47.01 -7.41 -27.39
CA PHE A 117 47.59 -6.10 -27.25
C PHE A 117 48.91 -6.25 -26.49
N ALA A 118 50.02 -6.10 -27.22
CA ALA A 118 51.34 -5.93 -26.62
C ALA A 118 51.37 -4.60 -25.85
N PHE A 119 51.17 -4.67 -24.54
CA PHE A 119 51.46 -3.58 -23.62
C PHE A 119 52.72 -3.93 -22.84
N ASP A 120 53.69 -3.00 -22.85
CA ASP A 120 54.90 -3.09 -22.05
C ASP A 120 54.56 -3.25 -20.57
N ASP A 121 55.24 -4.20 -19.90
CA ASP A 121 55.07 -4.57 -18.51
C ASP A 121 55.04 -3.34 -17.58
N VAL A 122 53.89 -3.10 -16.95
CA VAL A 122 53.77 -2.25 -15.77
C VAL A 122 53.33 -3.14 -14.62
N GLU A 123 54.26 -3.42 -13.70
CA GLU A 123 53.99 -4.14 -12.46
C GLU A 123 52.85 -3.47 -11.68
N SER A 124 51.72 -4.17 -11.56
CA SER A 124 50.62 -3.78 -10.68
C SER A 124 50.44 -4.79 -9.57
N SER A 125 50.69 -4.34 -8.34
CA SER A 125 50.43 -5.02 -7.07
C SER A 125 49.03 -5.64 -6.98
N PRO A 126 48.85 -6.76 -6.25
CA PRO A 126 47.59 -7.48 -6.24
C PRO A 126 46.55 -6.72 -5.40
N ILE A 127 45.56 -6.13 -6.06
CA ILE A 127 44.33 -5.69 -5.41
C ILE A 127 43.47 -6.93 -5.21
N SER A 128 43.34 -7.33 -3.95
CA SER A 128 42.47 -8.42 -3.51
C SER A 128 41.00 -8.11 -3.84
N THR A 129 40.48 -8.67 -4.92
CA THR A 129 39.04 -8.84 -5.16
C THR A 129 38.50 -9.95 -4.26
N GLY A 130 38.40 -9.64 -2.97
CA GLY A 130 37.76 -10.51 -1.98
C GLY A 130 36.27 -10.24 -1.91
N SER A 131 35.45 -11.20 -2.35
CA SER A 131 34.05 -11.31 -1.97
C SER A 131 33.94 -11.28 -0.45
N VAL A 132 33.33 -10.23 0.13
CA VAL A 132 33.14 -10.07 1.57
C VAL A 132 31.94 -10.91 2.02
N VAL A 133 32.06 -12.23 1.89
CA VAL A 133 31.23 -13.17 2.63
C VAL A 133 32.07 -13.65 3.80
N SER A 134 32.03 -12.88 4.89
CA SER A 134 32.58 -13.30 6.17
C SER A 134 31.53 -14.09 6.92
N ILE A 135 31.90 -15.28 7.42
CA ILE A 135 31.07 -16.06 8.33
C ILE A 135 30.96 -15.27 9.64
N LEU A 136 29.92 -14.45 9.78
CA LEU A 136 29.64 -13.71 10.99
C LEU A 136 28.83 -14.60 11.94
N ASP A 137 29.25 -14.68 13.20
CA ASP A 137 28.43 -15.33 14.22
C ASP A 137 27.07 -14.62 14.33
N ARG A 138 26.02 -15.39 14.64
CA ARG A 138 24.63 -14.89 14.65
C ARG A 138 24.45 -13.71 15.61
N LYS A 139 25.25 -13.64 16.67
CA LYS A 139 25.24 -12.50 17.62
C LYS A 139 25.83 -11.23 17.00
N GLU A 140 26.89 -11.35 16.22
CA GLU A 140 27.55 -10.23 15.54
C GLU A 140 26.70 -9.70 14.39
N ALA A 141 26.05 -10.59 13.62
CA ALA A 141 25.12 -10.21 12.57
C ALA A 141 23.94 -9.39 13.11
N ARG A 142 23.40 -9.80 14.27
CA ARG A 142 22.34 -9.05 14.97
C ARG A 142 22.82 -7.70 15.48
N ALA A 143 24.04 -7.60 16.00
CA ALA A 143 24.61 -6.33 16.44
C ALA A 143 24.80 -5.35 15.28
N LEU A 144 25.30 -5.84 14.13
CA LEU A 144 25.46 -5.06 12.91
C LEU A 144 24.11 -4.58 12.37
N ALA A 145 23.10 -5.46 12.32
CA ALA A 145 21.75 -5.10 11.89
C ALA A 145 21.11 -4.04 12.81
N ARG A 146 21.33 -4.11 14.13
CA ARG A 146 20.86 -3.07 15.08
C ARG A 146 21.56 -1.74 14.84
N LYS A 147 22.87 -1.74 14.58
CA LYS A 147 23.64 -0.53 14.25
C LYS A 147 23.16 0.10 12.93
N ALA A 148 22.91 -0.71 11.91
CA ALA A 148 22.36 -0.25 10.63
C ALA A 148 20.96 0.37 10.79
N ARG A 149 20.07 -0.25 11.58
CA ARG A 149 18.74 0.31 11.89
C ARG A 149 18.83 1.63 12.66
N ALA A 150 19.75 1.75 13.60
CA ALA A 150 19.97 3.00 14.33
C ALA A 150 20.51 4.12 13.42
N ALA A 151 21.42 3.79 12.50
CA ALA A 151 21.91 4.72 11.47
C ALA A 151 20.79 5.15 10.51
N MET A 152 19.92 4.22 10.09
CA MET A 152 18.78 4.55 9.24
C MET A 152 17.76 5.44 9.96
N LYS A 153 17.49 5.18 11.26
CA LYS A 153 16.58 6.00 12.07
C LYS A 153 17.12 7.42 12.29
N THR A 154 18.44 7.57 12.44
CA THR A 154 19.07 8.89 12.57
C THR A 154 19.05 9.64 11.24
N ALA A 155 19.35 8.98 10.12
CA ALA A 155 19.22 9.56 8.79
C ALA A 155 17.77 10.00 8.46
N LEU A 156 16.78 9.18 8.84
CA LEU A 156 15.37 9.53 8.67
C LEU A 156 14.96 10.72 9.55
N LYS A 157 15.48 10.80 10.77
CA LYS A 157 15.26 11.93 11.67
C LYS A 157 15.90 13.22 11.15
N GLU A 158 17.11 13.14 10.62
CA GLU A 158 17.78 14.28 9.98
C GLU A 158 17.07 14.72 8.70
N LEU A 159 16.46 13.80 7.96
CA LEU A 159 15.63 14.14 6.79
C LEU A 159 14.36 14.88 7.24
N ALA A 160 13.66 14.35 8.25
CA ALA A 160 12.46 14.97 8.81
C ALA A 160 12.74 16.34 9.46
N GLU A 161 13.92 16.54 10.07
CA GLU A 161 14.33 17.85 10.63
C GLU A 161 14.68 18.88 9.53
N LYS A 162 14.98 18.43 8.31
CA LYS A 162 15.22 19.31 7.15
C LYS A 162 13.94 19.68 6.40
N GLU A 163 12.85 18.94 6.60
CA GLU A 163 11.55 19.24 6.01
C GLU A 163 10.89 20.42 6.72
N ASN A 164 11.04 21.62 6.15
CA ASN A 164 10.42 22.83 6.68
C ASN A 164 9.36 23.36 5.71
N ILE A 165 8.22 22.65 5.67
CA ILE A 165 7.06 22.98 4.84
C ILE A 165 6.60 24.44 5.04
N PRO A 166 6.51 24.98 6.27
CA PRO A 166 6.13 26.39 6.47
C PRO A 166 7.09 27.39 5.82
N LYS A 167 8.40 27.11 5.84
CA LYS A 167 9.40 27.96 5.18
C LYS A 167 9.23 27.94 3.67
N TRP A 168 8.96 26.77 3.09
CA TRP A 168 8.72 26.62 1.65
C TRP A 168 7.45 27.35 1.21
N GLN A 169 6.35 27.21 1.97
CA GLN A 169 5.11 27.94 1.75
C GLN A 169 5.32 29.45 1.75
N GLN A 170 6.04 29.98 2.74
CA GLN A 170 6.32 31.42 2.85
C GLN A 170 7.15 31.92 1.67
N ALA A 171 8.19 31.18 1.26
CA ALA A 171 9.03 31.55 0.13
C ALA A 171 8.24 31.57 -1.19
N ILE A 172 7.38 30.57 -1.42
CA ILE A 172 6.54 30.47 -2.61
C ILE A 172 5.48 31.58 -2.62
N ALA A 173 4.79 31.80 -1.50
CA ALA A 173 3.76 32.83 -1.37
C ALA A 173 4.33 34.24 -1.59
N LEU A 174 5.50 34.55 -1.01
CA LEU A 174 6.16 35.84 -1.18
C LEU A 174 6.57 36.07 -2.64
N TRP A 175 7.08 35.04 -3.30
CA TRP A 175 7.48 35.15 -4.71
C TRP A 175 6.27 35.30 -5.64
N LEU A 176 5.18 34.55 -5.41
CA LEU A 176 3.93 34.67 -6.18
C LEU A 176 3.21 36.00 -5.92
N GLN A 177 3.28 36.55 -4.71
CA GLN A 177 2.76 37.88 -4.39
C GLN A 177 3.48 38.99 -5.16
N GLN A 178 4.76 38.81 -5.49
CA GLN A 178 5.53 39.77 -6.30
C GLN A 178 5.22 39.67 -7.79
N HIS A 179 4.67 38.55 -8.25
CA HIS A 179 4.36 38.27 -9.66
C HIS A 179 2.85 38.06 -9.88
N GLN A 180 2.01 38.82 -9.16
CA GLN A 180 0.55 38.71 -9.25
C GLN A 180 0.05 38.92 -10.68
N GLY A 181 -0.74 37.96 -11.17
CA GLY A 181 -1.41 38.02 -12.48
C GLY A 181 -0.69 37.32 -13.64
N GLU A 182 0.53 36.81 -13.45
CA GLU A 182 1.21 35.99 -14.47
C GLU A 182 0.96 34.50 -14.20
N LYS A 183 0.65 33.72 -15.25
CA LYS A 183 0.71 32.25 -15.17
C LYS A 183 2.17 31.85 -15.07
N VAL A 184 2.55 31.15 -14.00
CA VAL A 184 3.94 30.75 -13.75
C VAL A 184 4.06 29.24 -13.89
N SER A 185 5.01 28.78 -14.70
CA SER A 185 5.32 27.36 -14.77
C SER A 185 6.10 26.91 -13.54
N LEU A 186 5.87 25.67 -13.12
CA LEU A 186 6.50 25.10 -11.93
C LEU A 186 8.03 25.04 -12.05
N TRP A 187 8.55 24.86 -13.28
CA TRP A 187 9.96 24.99 -13.59
C TRP A 187 10.52 26.40 -13.35
N LYS A 188 9.81 27.46 -13.77
CA LYS A 188 10.20 28.86 -13.52
C LYS A 188 10.23 29.15 -12.02
N LEU A 189 9.27 28.61 -11.28
CA LEU A 189 9.20 28.71 -9.82
C LEU A 189 10.38 27.99 -9.13
N GLN A 190 10.72 26.79 -9.58
CA GLN A 190 11.88 26.03 -9.08
C GLN A 190 13.19 26.81 -9.29
N GLN A 191 13.41 27.35 -10.49
CA GLN A 191 14.60 28.12 -10.80
C GLN A 191 14.69 29.41 -9.99
N ALA A 192 13.57 30.12 -9.83
CA ALA A 192 13.55 31.40 -9.13
C ALA A 192 13.76 31.27 -7.61
N LEU A 193 13.26 30.18 -7.02
CA LEU A 193 13.39 29.91 -5.58
C LEU A 193 14.66 29.13 -5.23
N ALA A 194 15.38 28.62 -6.24
CA ALA A 194 16.54 27.72 -6.07
C ALA A 194 16.26 26.54 -5.11
N MET A 195 15.01 26.06 -5.09
CA MET A 195 14.56 24.96 -4.26
C MET A 195 14.47 23.66 -5.07
N PRO A 196 14.72 22.49 -4.48
CA PRO A 196 14.40 21.21 -5.09
C PRO A 196 12.93 21.15 -5.48
N LEU A 197 12.67 20.50 -6.61
CA LEU A 197 11.33 20.36 -7.16
C LEU A 197 10.32 19.83 -6.13
N VAL A 198 10.72 18.82 -5.35
CA VAL A 198 9.89 18.20 -4.30
C VAL A 198 9.47 19.21 -3.22
N GLU A 199 10.37 20.11 -2.81
CA GLU A 199 10.07 21.14 -1.80
C GLU A 199 9.07 22.17 -2.32
N VAL A 200 9.19 22.53 -3.60
CA VAL A 200 8.24 23.42 -4.29
C VAL A 200 6.85 22.78 -4.36
N TRP A 201 6.78 21.51 -4.74
CA TRP A 201 5.52 20.75 -4.79
C TRP A 201 4.86 20.63 -3.41
N LEU A 202 5.62 20.26 -2.37
CA LEU A 202 5.09 20.14 -1.01
C LEU A 202 4.65 21.51 -0.47
N GLY A 203 5.42 22.57 -0.73
CA GLY A 203 5.05 23.92 -0.35
C GLY A 203 3.74 24.39 -1.00
N LEU A 204 3.54 24.09 -2.29
CA LEU A 204 2.31 24.42 -3.01
C LEU A 204 1.11 23.58 -2.54
N LEU A 205 1.29 22.27 -2.36
CA LEU A 205 0.23 21.34 -1.95
C LEU A 205 -0.32 21.65 -0.55
N HIS A 206 0.56 22.05 0.36
CA HIS A 206 0.20 22.38 1.73
C HIS A 206 -0.15 23.86 1.93
N SER A 207 -0.05 24.70 0.90
CA SER A 207 -0.32 26.14 1.04
C SER A 207 -1.78 26.41 1.38
N PRO A 208 -2.08 27.36 2.28
CA PRO A 208 -3.46 27.76 2.58
C PRO A 208 -4.12 28.56 1.43
N THR A 209 -3.35 29.00 0.42
CA THR A 209 -3.86 29.74 -0.73
C THR A 209 -4.35 28.79 -1.84
N PRO A 210 -5.56 28.98 -2.38
CA PRO A 210 -6.07 28.14 -3.46
C PRO A 210 -5.37 28.50 -4.78
N TYR A 211 -4.41 27.67 -5.20
CA TYR A 211 -3.79 27.79 -6.50
C TYR A 211 -4.61 27.09 -7.59
N GLN A 212 -4.77 27.72 -8.74
CA GLN A 212 -5.34 27.08 -9.92
C GLN A 212 -4.23 26.43 -10.73
N TRP A 213 -4.39 25.13 -10.98
CA TRP A 213 -3.44 24.32 -11.74
C TRP A 213 -3.97 24.18 -13.16
N ASP A 214 -3.24 24.74 -14.12
CA ASP A 214 -3.53 24.58 -15.54
C ASP A 214 -2.50 23.62 -16.14
N ARG A 215 -3.00 22.50 -16.67
CA ARG A 215 -2.16 21.50 -17.33
C ARG A 215 -2.31 21.69 -18.82
N GLN A 216 -1.24 22.14 -19.47
CA GLN A 216 -1.18 22.22 -20.92
C GLN A 216 -0.31 21.08 -21.45
N GLY A 217 -0.90 19.89 -21.65
CA GLY A 217 -0.18 18.75 -22.23
C GLY A 217 -0.75 17.36 -21.93
N GLU A 218 -0.26 16.36 -22.67
CA GLU A 218 -0.58 14.92 -22.52
C GLU A 218 -0.07 14.34 -21.17
N PHE A 219 -0.64 13.21 -20.73
CA PHE A 219 -0.50 12.66 -19.38
C PHE A 219 0.96 12.38 -18.92
N TYR A 220 1.91 12.27 -19.86
CA TYR A 220 3.31 11.87 -19.61
C TYR A 220 4.40 12.89 -19.99
N GLN A 221 4.08 14.18 -20.19
CA GLN A 221 5.10 15.19 -20.51
C GLN A 221 5.52 16.05 -19.29
N GLU A 222 6.73 16.61 -19.43
CA GLU A 222 7.67 17.05 -18.38
C GLU A 222 7.08 18.04 -17.36
N VAL A 223 7.77 18.21 -16.23
CA VAL A 223 7.47 19.18 -15.14
C VAL A 223 7.25 20.62 -15.63
N ARG A 224 7.67 20.92 -16.86
CA ARG A 224 7.55 22.20 -17.55
C ARG A 224 6.12 22.54 -17.97
N ASP A 225 5.22 21.55 -18.01
CA ASP A 225 3.85 21.70 -18.52
C ASP A 225 2.82 22.00 -17.41
N PHE A 226 3.28 22.13 -16.16
CA PHE A 226 2.46 22.52 -15.02
C PHE A 226 2.53 24.03 -14.80
N TRP A 227 1.38 24.68 -14.95
CA TRP A 227 1.23 26.11 -14.75
C TRP A 227 0.37 26.40 -13.53
N ILE A 228 0.77 27.43 -12.79
CA ILE A 228 0.10 27.89 -11.58
C ILE A 228 -0.36 29.33 -11.82
N SER A 229 -1.63 29.58 -11.54
CA SER A 229 -2.18 30.93 -11.39
C SER A 229 -2.74 31.12 -9.99
N ASN A 230 -2.52 32.32 -9.44
CA ASN A 230 -3.09 32.79 -8.17
C ASN A 230 -4.44 33.46 -8.42
#